data_AF-A0AAV8WIY8-F1
#
_entry.id   AF-A0AAV8WIY8-F1
#
_cell.length_a   1.000
_cell.length_b   1.000
_cell.length_c   1.000
_cell.angle_alpha   90.00
_cell.angle_beta   90.00
_cell.angle_gamma   90.00
#
_symmetry.space_group_name_H-M   'P 1'
#
loop_
_entity.id
_entity.type
_entity.pdbx_description
1 polymer ?
#
loop_
_entity_poly.entity_id
_entity_poly.type
_entity_poly.pdbx_seq_one_letter_code
_entity_poly.pdbx_strand_id
1 'polypeptide(L)'
;MPMEQKISSTKKQITDLQQNNSKISQVIRNVENSISSYLEKVDSLKDSIRTAEDDMNLKLSEVEQWDKEIEDVFNKLQEMKTLQKEAQAKCDASERVKQTISIEINKLTTHQKSLRDKKEEIVQAKLDDDRKIHSLENEMNRLENVKHSRLQDLQRRNQDAYKAVCWLRNNKHLFQGEIFEPIMLEVNVLDSRHAKYVENVIPLRDRFGFYVCKKGGHEQTYTMFERKAEPFY
;
A
#
# COMPACT_ATOMS: atom_id res chain seq x y z
N MET A 1 52.78 129.48 62.50
CA MET A 1 52.95 129.80 61.06
C MET A 1 51.87 129.07 60.25
N PRO A 2 51.00 129.76 59.51
CA PRO A 2 49.88 129.15 58.77
C PRO A 2 50.32 128.28 57.58
N MET A 3 51.52 128.52 57.05
CA MET A 3 52.05 127.84 55.86
C MET A 3 52.51 126.40 56.17
N GLU A 4 53.09 126.16 57.35
CA GLU A 4 53.54 124.83 57.77
C GLU A 4 52.38 123.85 58.03
N GLN A 5 51.26 124.35 58.57
CA GLN A 5 50.04 123.55 58.72
C GLN A 5 49.46 123.12 57.38
N LYS A 6 49.51 123.99 56.36
CA LYS A 6 49.01 123.69 55.02
C LYS A 6 49.90 122.67 54.30
N ILE A 7 51.22 122.81 54.40
CA ILE A 7 52.20 121.82 53.89
C ILE A 7 52.04 120.47 54.59
N SER A 8 51.83 120.45 55.90
CA SER A 8 51.57 119.22 56.68
C SER A 8 50.27 118.54 56.23
N SER A 9 49.20 119.33 56.04
CA SER A 9 47.90 118.86 55.54
C SER A 9 48.00 118.27 54.12
N THR A 10 48.67 118.95 53.19
CA THR A 10 48.85 118.46 51.82
C THR A 10 49.77 117.24 51.77
N LYS A 11 50.82 117.18 52.60
CA LYS A 11 51.65 115.96 52.74
C LYS A 11 50.81 114.78 53.21
N LYS A 12 49.94 114.99 54.21
CA LYS A 12 49.03 113.95 54.72
C LYS A 12 48.10 113.44 53.62
N GLN A 13 47.50 114.34 52.85
CA GLN A 13 46.68 114.00 51.67
C GLN A 13 47.47 113.22 50.60
N ILE A 14 48.73 113.58 50.33
CA ILE A 14 49.58 112.86 49.38
C ILE A 14 49.86 111.45 49.88
N THR A 15 50.20 111.27 51.16
CA THR A 15 50.36 109.93 51.75
C THR A 15 49.08 109.12 51.72
N ASP A 16 47.91 109.73 52.00
CA ASP A 16 46.61 109.04 51.97
C ASP A 16 46.26 108.61 50.53
N LEU A 17 46.52 109.46 49.54
CA LEU A 17 46.37 109.14 48.11
C LEU A 17 47.36 108.06 47.66
N GLN A 18 48.62 108.11 48.10
CA GLN A 18 49.61 107.06 47.81
C GLN A 18 49.21 105.72 48.41
N GLN A 19 48.70 105.72 49.64
CA GLN A 19 48.24 104.51 50.32
C GLN A 19 46.96 103.96 49.65
N ASN A 20 46.04 104.82 49.22
CA ASN A 20 44.87 104.40 48.45
C ASN A 20 45.25 103.86 47.06
N ASN A 21 46.19 104.48 46.36
CA ASN A 21 46.66 104.02 45.05
C ASN A 21 47.35 102.65 45.15
N SER A 22 48.10 102.40 46.24
CA SER A 22 48.66 101.10 46.58
C SER A 22 47.55 100.04 46.77
N LYS A 23 46.50 100.36 47.54
CA LYS A 23 45.36 99.45 47.75
C LYS A 23 44.63 99.12 46.45
N ILE A 24 44.35 100.14 45.62
CA ILE A 24 43.69 99.98 44.33
C ILE A 24 44.54 99.10 43.40
N SER A 25 45.85 99.36 43.32
CA SER A 25 46.78 98.55 42.52
C SER A 25 46.82 97.09 42.96
N GLN A 26 46.69 96.83 44.27
CA GLN A 26 46.64 95.48 44.81
C GLN A 26 45.32 94.77 44.48
N VAL A 27 44.19 95.49 44.52
CA VAL A 27 42.89 94.98 44.07
C VAL A 27 42.90 94.67 42.58
N ILE A 28 43.45 95.56 41.75
CA ILE A 28 43.59 95.35 40.30
C ILE A 28 44.37 94.06 40.02
N ARG A 29 45.55 93.86 40.65
CA ARG A 29 46.32 92.63 40.49
C ARG A 29 45.55 91.38 40.91
N ASN A 30 44.79 91.45 42.00
CA ASN A 30 43.99 90.30 42.45
C ASN A 30 42.87 89.97 41.47
N VAL A 31 42.22 90.99 40.89
CA VAL A 31 41.21 90.82 39.86
C VAL A 31 41.83 90.29 38.57
N GLU A 32 42.97 90.80 38.13
CA GLU A 32 43.73 90.30 36.98
C GLU A 32 44.09 88.82 37.14
N ASN A 33 44.63 88.42 38.29
CA ASN A 33 44.93 87.02 38.59
C ASN A 33 43.66 86.14 38.58
N SER A 34 42.55 86.67 39.09
CA SER A 34 41.27 85.96 39.08
C SER A 34 40.77 85.76 37.66
N ILE A 35 40.82 86.80 36.81
CA ILE A 35 40.45 86.77 35.39
C ILE A 35 41.29 85.72 34.66
N SER A 36 42.62 85.72 34.83
CA SER A 36 43.49 84.72 34.21
C SER A 36 43.09 83.30 34.62
N SER A 37 42.81 83.05 35.91
CA SER A 37 42.35 81.74 36.36
C SER A 37 40.99 81.33 35.77
N TYR A 38 40.09 82.29 35.54
CA TYR A 38 38.80 82.03 34.91
C TYR A 38 38.94 81.76 33.42
N LEU A 39 39.85 82.44 32.73
CA LEU A 39 40.17 82.17 31.32
C LEU A 39 40.72 80.75 31.14
N GLU A 40 41.68 80.32 31.97
CA GLU A 40 42.19 78.95 31.96
C GLU A 40 41.08 77.91 32.21
N LYS A 41 40.16 78.18 33.15
CA LYS A 41 39.00 77.32 33.38
C LYS A 41 38.08 77.26 32.17
N VAL A 42 37.79 78.39 31.53
CA VAL A 42 36.95 78.44 30.32
C VAL A 42 37.57 77.61 29.20
N ASP A 43 38.88 77.70 29.00
CA ASP A 43 39.57 76.91 27.97
C ASP A 43 39.55 75.41 28.31
N SER A 44 39.81 75.03 29.57
CA SER A 44 39.72 73.63 30.00
C SER A 44 38.30 73.04 29.86
N LEU A 45 37.26 73.86 30.08
CA LEU A 45 35.87 73.47 29.90
C LEU A 45 35.54 73.32 28.41
N LYS A 46 36.05 74.20 27.54
CA LYS A 46 35.88 74.06 26.08
C LYS A 46 36.51 72.78 25.57
N ASP A 47 37.73 72.45 26.00
CA ASP A 47 38.39 71.21 25.61
C ASP A 47 37.63 69.97 26.10
N SER A 48 37.07 70.05 27.32
CA SER A 48 36.23 68.99 27.88
C SER A 48 34.93 68.82 27.09
N ILE A 49 34.27 69.92 26.70
CA ILE A 49 33.06 69.90 25.86
C ILE A 49 33.38 69.26 24.51
N ARG A 50 34.47 69.68 23.86
CA ARG A 50 34.87 69.15 22.57
C ARG A 50 35.15 67.64 22.63
N THR A 51 35.84 67.19 23.67
CA THR A 51 36.10 65.76 23.89
C THR A 51 34.79 64.98 24.10
N ALA A 52 33.84 65.55 24.84
CA ALA A 52 32.53 64.93 25.05
C ALA A 52 31.68 64.90 23.76
N GLU A 53 31.76 65.93 22.92
CA GLU A 53 31.11 65.97 21.61
C GLU A 53 31.68 64.89 20.68
N ASP A 54 33.00 64.74 20.63
CA ASP A 54 33.66 63.71 19.83
C ASP A 54 33.28 62.29 20.29
N ASP A 55 33.25 62.03 21.60
CA ASP A 55 32.80 60.74 22.17
C ASP A 55 31.32 60.47 21.84
N MET A 56 30.46 61.47 21.97
CA MET A 56 29.04 61.33 21.65
C MET A 56 28.82 61.02 20.16
N ASN A 57 29.56 61.67 19.26
CA ASN A 57 29.49 61.40 17.83
C ASN A 57 29.97 59.98 17.48
N LEU A 58 31.03 59.48 18.14
CA LEU A 58 31.47 58.10 17.99
C LEU A 58 30.38 57.12 18.44
N LYS A 59 29.75 57.37 19.59
CA LYS A 59 28.63 56.54 20.08
C LYS A 59 27.43 56.58 19.15
N LEU A 60 27.11 57.74 18.57
CA LEU A 60 26.03 57.84 17.59
C LEU A 60 26.29 56.95 16.37
N SER A 61 27.52 56.98 15.84
CA SER A 61 27.92 56.15 14.70
C SER A 61 27.90 54.65 15.02
N GLU A 62 28.26 54.25 16.25
CA GLU A 62 28.16 52.84 16.70
C GLU A 62 26.70 52.37 16.72
N VAL A 63 25.78 53.20 17.24
CA VAL A 63 24.34 52.88 17.28
C VAL A 63 23.77 52.76 15.87
N GLU A 64 24.09 53.67 14.96
CA GLU A 64 23.64 53.59 13.56
C GLU A 64 24.15 52.31 12.86
N GLN A 65 25.36 51.85 13.19
CA GLN A 65 25.88 50.60 12.66
C GLN A 65 25.11 49.40 13.22
N TRP A 66 24.84 49.39 14.53
CA TRP A 66 24.04 48.33 15.16
C TRP A 66 22.62 48.27 14.61
N ASP A 67 21.98 49.42 14.35
CA ASP A 67 20.65 49.45 13.77
C ASP A 67 20.62 48.80 12.37
N LYS A 68 21.63 49.04 11.54
CA LYS A 68 21.79 48.35 10.25
C LYS A 68 22.00 46.84 10.41
N GLU A 69 22.86 46.43 11.35
CA GLU A 69 23.11 45.01 11.61
C GLU A 69 21.84 44.30 12.11
N ILE A 70 21.05 44.96 12.97
CA ILE A 70 19.76 44.47 13.43
C ILE A 70 18.78 44.32 12.27
N GLU A 71 18.70 45.31 11.38
CA GLU A 71 17.84 45.25 10.20
C GLU A 71 18.23 44.10 9.26
N ASP A 72 19.52 43.93 8.99
CA ASP A 72 20.04 42.84 8.17
C ASP A 72 19.73 41.46 8.76
N VAL A 73 19.94 41.30 10.07
CA VAL A 73 19.62 40.06 10.79
C VAL A 73 18.12 39.80 10.80
N PHE A 74 17.30 40.84 10.98
CA PHE A 74 15.84 40.73 10.94
C PHE A 74 15.36 40.26 9.56
N ASN A 75 15.88 40.84 8.48
CA ASN A 75 15.54 40.45 7.12
C ASN A 75 15.93 38.99 6.83
N LYS A 76 17.13 38.56 7.22
CA LYS A 76 17.56 37.15 7.12
C LYS A 76 16.66 36.21 7.91
N LEU A 77 16.22 36.62 9.10
CA LEU A 77 15.33 35.82 9.93
C LEU A 77 13.95 35.64 9.28
N GLN A 78 13.42 36.69 8.62
CA GLN A 78 12.17 36.59 7.88
C GLN A 78 12.29 35.64 6.69
N GLU A 79 13.37 35.74 5.91
CA GLU A 79 13.65 34.83 4.79
C GLU A 79 13.80 33.38 5.26
N MET A 80 14.52 33.12 6.36
CA MET A 80 14.60 31.78 6.92
C MET A 80 13.24 31.24 7.36
N LYS A 81 12.38 32.09 7.94
CA LYS A 81 11.01 31.70 8.33
C LYS A 81 10.13 31.35 7.13
N THR A 82 10.25 32.07 6.01
CA THR A 82 9.48 31.76 4.79
C THR A 82 9.96 30.44 4.19
N LEU A 83 11.27 30.23 4.06
CA LEU A 83 11.85 28.98 3.58
C LEU A 83 11.49 27.79 4.46
N GLN A 84 11.46 27.96 5.79
CA GLN A 84 11.03 26.91 6.73
C GLN A 84 9.56 26.51 6.49
N LYS A 85 8.66 27.49 6.30
CA LYS A 85 7.25 27.20 6.00
C LYS A 85 7.08 26.45 4.68
N GLU A 86 7.81 26.84 3.65
CA GLU A 86 7.78 26.16 2.34
C GLU A 86 8.32 24.73 2.44
N ALA A 87 9.42 24.53 3.16
CA ALA A 87 10.00 23.20 3.39
C ALA A 87 9.02 22.30 4.17
N GLN A 88 8.36 22.84 5.20
CA GLN A 88 7.36 22.11 5.98
C GLN A 88 6.17 21.71 5.11
N ALA A 89 5.63 22.64 4.30
CA ALA A 89 4.52 22.34 3.40
C ALA A 89 4.85 21.22 2.39
N LYS A 90 6.08 21.22 1.85
CA LYS A 90 6.57 20.14 0.98
C LYS A 90 6.71 18.82 1.72
N CYS A 91 7.21 18.82 2.95
CA CYS A 91 7.32 17.63 3.78
C CYS A 91 5.95 17.02 4.08
N ASP A 92 4.98 17.85 4.49
CA ASP A 92 3.62 17.43 4.78
C ASP A 92 2.91 16.87 3.53
N ALA A 93 3.14 17.49 2.37
CA ALA A 93 2.63 16.97 1.10
C ALA A 93 3.25 15.61 0.75
N SER A 94 4.55 15.44 0.94
CA SER A 94 5.26 14.17 0.74
C SER A 94 4.72 13.08 1.67
N GLU A 95 4.47 13.40 2.94
CA GLU A 95 3.93 12.45 3.91
C GLU A 95 2.50 12.01 3.56
N ARG A 96 1.64 12.95 3.11
CA ARG A 96 0.30 12.61 2.59
C ARG A 96 0.36 11.67 1.38
N VAL A 97 1.30 11.91 0.47
CA VAL A 97 1.51 11.03 -0.69
C VAL A 97 1.96 9.64 -0.26
N LYS A 98 2.93 9.53 0.66
CA LYS A 98 3.38 8.25 1.22
C LYS A 98 2.23 7.48 1.86
N GLN A 99 1.43 8.13 2.70
CA GLN A 99 0.27 7.51 3.34
C GLN A 99 -0.73 6.98 2.30
N THR A 100 -1.00 7.75 1.25
CA THR A 100 -1.90 7.32 0.15
C THR A 100 -1.35 6.09 -0.57
N ILE A 101 -0.06 6.08 -0.90
CA ILE A 101 0.60 4.95 -1.55
C ILE A 101 0.57 3.72 -0.63
N SER A 102 0.85 3.86 0.67
CA SER A 102 0.79 2.76 1.62
C SER A 102 -0.60 2.14 1.72
N ILE A 103 -1.66 2.95 1.73
CA ILE A 103 -3.05 2.46 1.69
C ILE A 103 -3.29 1.64 0.42
N GLU A 104 -2.86 2.14 -0.73
CA GLU A 104 -3.09 1.46 -2.01
C GLU A 104 -2.28 0.15 -2.12
N ILE A 105 -1.04 0.13 -1.64
CA ILE A 105 -0.22 -1.09 -1.52
C ILE A 105 -0.95 -2.13 -0.66
N ASN A 106 -1.51 -1.74 0.48
CA ASN A 106 -2.23 -2.66 1.36
C ASN A 106 -3.50 -3.22 0.70
N LYS A 107 -4.25 -2.40 -0.03
CA LYS A 107 -5.41 -2.86 -0.82
C LYS A 107 -5.00 -3.86 -1.90
N LEU A 108 -3.98 -3.52 -2.68
CA LEU A 108 -3.47 -4.40 -3.74
C LEU A 108 -2.94 -5.72 -3.18
N THR A 109 -2.22 -5.67 -2.05
CA THR A 109 -1.73 -6.87 -1.36
C THR A 109 -2.88 -7.77 -0.90
N THR A 110 -3.93 -7.17 -0.33
CA THR A 110 -5.12 -7.91 0.11
C THR A 110 -5.85 -8.53 -1.08
N HIS A 111 -5.99 -7.78 -2.17
CA HIS A 111 -6.62 -8.27 -3.39
C HIS A 111 -5.81 -9.40 -4.04
N GLN A 112 -4.48 -9.26 -4.11
CA GLN A 112 -3.57 -10.28 -4.62
C GLN A 112 -3.68 -11.57 -3.80
N LYS A 113 -3.78 -11.47 -2.47
CA LYS A 113 -4.00 -12.63 -1.61
C LYS A 113 -5.33 -13.32 -1.92
N SER A 114 -6.43 -12.56 -2.00
CA SER A 114 -7.75 -13.12 -2.34
C SER A 114 -7.76 -13.82 -3.71
N LEU A 115 -7.10 -13.24 -4.72
CA LEU A 115 -6.97 -13.88 -6.04
C LEU A 115 -6.13 -15.15 -6.00
N ARG A 116 -5.08 -15.19 -5.17
CA ARG A 116 -4.25 -16.38 -4.97
C ARG A 116 -5.06 -17.51 -4.34
N ASP A 117 -5.81 -17.20 -3.28
CA ASP A 117 -6.64 -18.17 -2.56
C ASP A 117 -7.71 -18.76 -3.52
N LYS A 118 -8.38 -17.91 -4.32
CA LYS A 118 -9.33 -18.36 -5.35
C LYS A 118 -8.67 -19.23 -6.43
N LYS A 119 -7.46 -18.88 -6.86
CA LYS A 119 -6.71 -19.69 -7.84
C LYS A 119 -6.42 -21.08 -7.26
N GLU A 120 -6.00 -21.16 -6.01
CA GLU A 120 -5.70 -22.42 -5.34
C GLU A 120 -6.95 -23.29 -5.17
N GLU A 121 -8.08 -22.69 -4.80
CA GLU A 121 -9.38 -23.36 -4.75
C GLU A 121 -9.77 -23.95 -6.11
N ILE A 122 -9.64 -23.18 -7.20
CA ILE A 122 -9.95 -23.66 -8.56
C ILE A 122 -9.01 -24.80 -8.98
N VAL A 123 -7.71 -24.71 -8.67
CA VAL A 123 -6.75 -25.77 -8.98
C VAL A 123 -7.10 -27.05 -8.22
N GLN A 124 -7.46 -26.93 -6.95
CA GLN A 124 -7.84 -28.09 -6.13
C GLN A 124 -9.12 -28.75 -6.66
N ALA A 125 -10.15 -27.94 -6.96
CA ALA A 125 -11.39 -28.43 -7.55
C ALA A 125 -11.14 -29.16 -8.88
N LYS A 126 -10.28 -28.59 -9.74
CA LYS A 126 -9.88 -29.23 -10.99
C LYS A 126 -9.23 -30.60 -10.77
N LEU A 127 -8.28 -30.69 -9.83
CA LEU A 127 -7.61 -31.97 -9.52
C LEU A 127 -8.59 -33.03 -9.03
N ASP A 128 -9.59 -32.63 -8.24
CA ASP A 128 -10.61 -33.55 -7.74
C ASP A 128 -11.56 -33.99 -8.85
N ASP A 129 -11.91 -33.12 -9.78
CA ASP A 129 -12.70 -33.49 -10.95
C ASP A 129 -11.90 -34.37 -11.92
N ASP A 130 -10.62 -34.09 -12.16
CA ASP A 130 -9.73 -34.94 -12.95
C ASP A 130 -9.68 -36.36 -12.35
N ARG A 131 -9.58 -36.50 -11.02
CA ARG A 131 -9.64 -37.82 -10.33
C ARG A 131 -10.96 -38.53 -10.54
N LYS A 132 -12.09 -37.82 -10.46
CA LYS A 132 -13.42 -38.38 -10.71
C LYS A 132 -13.54 -38.87 -12.15
N ILE A 133 -13.08 -38.08 -13.12
CA ILE A 133 -13.07 -38.44 -14.54
C ILE A 133 -12.30 -39.74 -14.73
N HIS A 134 -11.07 -39.84 -14.23
CA HIS A 134 -10.26 -41.06 -14.35
C HIS A 134 -10.93 -42.27 -13.69
N SER A 135 -11.57 -42.08 -12.54
CA SER A 135 -12.30 -43.17 -11.87
C SER A 135 -13.50 -43.65 -12.70
N LEU A 136 -14.24 -42.73 -13.32
CA LEU A 136 -15.39 -43.05 -14.16
C LEU A 136 -14.96 -43.70 -15.48
N GLU A 137 -13.87 -43.23 -16.09
CA GLU A 137 -13.28 -43.84 -17.29
C GLU A 137 -12.83 -45.28 -17.01
N ASN A 138 -12.16 -45.51 -15.87
CA ASN A 138 -11.77 -46.86 -15.45
C ASN A 138 -12.99 -47.77 -15.23
N GLU A 139 -14.05 -47.25 -14.63
CA GLU A 139 -15.29 -47.99 -14.43
C GLU A 139 -15.96 -48.32 -15.77
N MET A 140 -16.01 -47.36 -16.69
CA MET A 140 -16.57 -47.55 -18.03
C MET A 140 -15.79 -48.63 -18.80
N ASN A 141 -14.45 -48.55 -18.81
CA ASN A 141 -13.58 -49.54 -19.44
C ASN A 141 -13.78 -50.93 -18.81
N ARG A 142 -13.93 -51.01 -17.49
CA ARG A 142 -14.23 -52.29 -16.80
C ARG A 142 -15.55 -52.88 -17.26
N LEU A 143 -16.61 -52.07 -17.31
CA LEU A 143 -17.94 -52.50 -17.75
C LEU A 143 -17.94 -52.93 -19.23
N GLU A 144 -17.25 -52.20 -20.10
CA GLU A 144 -17.08 -52.56 -21.52
C GLU A 144 -16.33 -53.88 -21.67
N ASN A 145 -15.24 -54.08 -20.94
CA ASN A 145 -14.48 -55.33 -20.94
C ASN A 145 -15.35 -56.52 -20.49
N VAL A 146 -16.17 -56.36 -19.44
CA VAL A 146 -17.10 -57.40 -18.99
C VAL A 146 -18.12 -57.74 -20.08
N LYS A 147 -18.72 -56.73 -20.73
CA LYS A 147 -19.66 -56.95 -21.84
C LYS A 147 -18.99 -57.67 -23.01
N HIS A 148 -17.76 -57.27 -23.36
CA HIS A 148 -16.99 -57.90 -24.43
C HIS A 148 -16.66 -59.37 -24.10
N SER A 149 -16.20 -59.64 -22.88
CA SER A 149 -15.91 -61.00 -22.41
C SER A 149 -17.14 -61.90 -22.47
N ARG A 150 -18.31 -61.41 -21.99
CA ARG A 150 -19.57 -62.18 -22.05
C ARG A 150 -19.99 -62.48 -23.49
N LEU A 151 -19.81 -61.51 -24.39
CA LEU A 151 -20.13 -61.69 -25.81
C LEU A 151 -19.17 -62.71 -26.48
N GLN A 152 -17.87 -62.68 -26.15
CA GLN A 152 -16.92 -63.71 -26.59
C GLN A 152 -17.27 -65.10 -26.04
N ASP A 153 -17.67 -65.20 -24.78
CA ASP A 153 -18.12 -66.46 -24.19
C ASP A 153 -19.37 -67.01 -24.87
N LEU A 154 -20.32 -66.14 -25.24
CA LEU A 154 -21.46 -66.52 -26.08
C LEU A 154 -20.99 -67.05 -27.43
N GLN A 155 -20.07 -66.36 -28.11
CA GLN A 155 -19.52 -66.80 -29.39
C GLN A 155 -18.89 -68.19 -29.30
N ARG A 156 -18.11 -68.45 -28.24
CA ARG A 156 -17.45 -69.74 -28.02
C ARG A 156 -18.44 -70.87 -27.74
N ARG A 157 -19.55 -70.59 -27.04
CA ARG A 157 -20.53 -71.61 -26.62
C ARG A 157 -21.66 -71.82 -27.63
N ASN A 158 -22.06 -70.78 -28.36
CA ASN A 158 -23.14 -70.81 -29.33
C ASN A 158 -22.95 -69.73 -30.41
N GLN A 159 -22.36 -70.14 -31.53
CA GLN A 159 -22.05 -69.25 -32.66
C GLN A 159 -23.29 -68.65 -33.33
N ASP A 160 -24.41 -69.38 -33.34
CA ASP A 160 -25.65 -68.91 -33.97
C ASP A 160 -26.34 -67.86 -33.11
N ALA A 161 -26.39 -68.06 -31.79
CA ALA A 161 -26.88 -67.05 -30.85
C ALA A 161 -26.02 -65.78 -30.90
N TYR A 162 -24.70 -65.89 -31.04
CA TYR A 162 -23.83 -64.72 -31.24
C TYR A 162 -24.17 -63.94 -32.53
N LYS A 163 -24.31 -64.63 -33.67
CA LYS A 163 -24.71 -64.00 -34.94
C LYS A 163 -26.07 -63.32 -34.81
N ALA A 164 -27.00 -63.97 -34.10
CA ALA A 164 -28.33 -63.43 -33.82
C ALA A 164 -28.25 -62.14 -32.99
N VAL A 165 -27.39 -62.08 -31.97
CA VAL A 165 -27.15 -60.86 -31.16
C VAL A 165 -26.59 -59.74 -32.04
N CYS A 166 -25.56 -60.02 -32.85
CA CYS A 166 -24.97 -59.02 -33.74
C CYS A 166 -25.99 -58.49 -34.75
N TRP A 167 -26.79 -59.38 -35.35
CA TRP A 167 -27.84 -58.98 -36.27
C TRP A 167 -28.93 -58.17 -35.55
N LEU A 168 -29.39 -58.61 -34.38
CA LEU A 168 -30.39 -57.90 -33.59
C LEU A 168 -29.94 -56.48 -33.26
N ARG A 169 -28.70 -56.28 -32.80
CA ARG A 169 -28.14 -54.97 -32.48
C ARG A 169 -28.19 -53.99 -33.66
N ASN A 170 -27.96 -54.46 -34.89
CA ASN A 170 -28.01 -53.65 -36.11
C ASN A 170 -29.44 -53.42 -36.63
N ASN A 171 -30.39 -54.28 -36.26
CA ASN A 171 -31.75 -54.30 -36.78
C ASN A 171 -32.81 -53.99 -35.73
N LYS A 172 -32.43 -53.44 -34.55
CA LYS A 172 -33.38 -53.11 -33.46
C LYS A 172 -34.55 -52.24 -33.93
N HIS A 173 -34.30 -51.33 -34.87
CA HIS A 173 -35.30 -50.43 -35.45
C HIS A 173 -36.40 -51.14 -36.26
N LEU A 174 -36.21 -52.41 -36.66
CA LEU A 174 -37.22 -53.19 -37.37
C LEU A 174 -38.31 -53.74 -36.45
N PHE A 175 -38.13 -53.68 -35.14
CA PHE A 175 -39.03 -54.25 -34.15
C PHE A 175 -39.85 -53.16 -33.45
N GLN A 176 -41.16 -53.40 -33.33
CA GLN A 176 -42.07 -52.49 -32.62
C GLN A 176 -41.96 -52.59 -31.09
N GLY A 177 -41.36 -53.67 -30.58
CA GLY A 177 -41.17 -53.93 -29.16
C GLY A 177 -39.71 -54.19 -28.81
N GLU A 178 -39.37 -54.06 -27.53
CA GLU A 178 -38.01 -54.31 -27.06
C GLU A 178 -37.72 -55.82 -27.06
N ILE A 179 -36.68 -56.19 -27.79
CA ILE A 179 -36.12 -57.55 -27.79
C ILE A 179 -34.88 -57.52 -26.90
N PHE A 180 -34.92 -58.30 -25.83
CA PHE A 180 -33.82 -58.50 -24.91
C PHE A 180 -32.86 -59.55 -25.48
N GLU A 181 -31.58 -59.24 -25.39
CA GLU A 181 -30.48 -60.14 -25.72
C GLU A 181 -30.46 -61.35 -24.76
N PRO A 182 -29.69 -62.42 -25.08
CA PRO A 182 -29.59 -63.58 -24.22
C PRO A 182 -29.30 -63.21 -22.77
N ILE A 183 -30.06 -63.82 -21.86
CA ILE A 183 -30.04 -63.49 -20.42
C ILE A 183 -28.63 -63.59 -19.81
N MET A 184 -27.75 -64.43 -20.37
CA MET A 184 -26.34 -64.51 -19.97
C MET A 184 -25.50 -63.26 -20.24
N LEU A 185 -25.94 -62.38 -21.14
CA LEU A 185 -25.29 -61.08 -21.40
C LEU A 185 -25.76 -60.00 -20.41
N GLU A 186 -27.04 -60.07 -20.01
CA GLU A 186 -27.72 -59.01 -19.25
C GLU A 186 -27.73 -59.24 -17.73
N VAL A 187 -27.71 -60.49 -17.25
CA VAL A 187 -27.82 -60.78 -15.81
C VAL A 187 -26.52 -60.47 -15.06
N ASN A 188 -26.66 -59.72 -13.97
CA ASN A 188 -25.62 -59.48 -12.99
C ASN A 188 -26.03 -60.09 -11.65
N VAL A 189 -25.23 -61.02 -11.13
CA VAL A 189 -25.46 -61.60 -9.80
C VAL A 189 -24.80 -60.72 -8.76
N LEU A 190 -25.58 -60.24 -7.78
CA LEU A 190 -25.11 -59.32 -6.73
C LEU A 190 -23.92 -59.88 -5.92
N ASP A 191 -23.91 -61.19 -5.68
CA ASP A 191 -22.81 -61.89 -5.03
C ASP A 191 -22.33 -63.04 -5.91
N SER A 192 -21.09 -62.93 -6.40
CA SER A 192 -20.46 -63.92 -7.27
C SER A 192 -20.45 -65.34 -6.66
N ARG A 193 -20.47 -65.46 -5.32
CA ARG A 193 -20.56 -66.76 -4.62
C ARG A 193 -21.85 -67.51 -4.91
N HIS A 194 -22.92 -66.76 -5.24
CA HIS A 194 -24.22 -67.31 -5.61
C HIS A 194 -24.40 -67.53 -7.12
N ALA A 195 -23.46 -67.07 -7.95
CA ALA A 195 -23.57 -67.17 -9.41
C ALA A 195 -23.73 -68.62 -9.87
N LYS A 196 -23.02 -69.57 -9.25
CA LYS A 196 -23.16 -71.00 -9.55
C LYS A 196 -24.58 -71.53 -9.33
N TYR A 197 -25.30 -71.01 -8.35
CA TYR A 197 -26.68 -71.46 -8.08
C TYR A 197 -27.64 -70.89 -9.12
N VAL A 198 -27.49 -69.61 -9.48
CA VAL A 198 -28.29 -68.97 -10.54
C VAL A 198 -28.06 -69.66 -11.88
N GLU A 199 -26.79 -69.92 -12.22
CA GLU A 199 -26.45 -70.69 -13.41
C GLU A 199 -27.11 -72.07 -13.35
N ASN A 200 -26.92 -72.86 -12.28
CA ASN A 200 -27.47 -74.23 -12.22
C ASN A 200 -29.00 -74.31 -12.32
N VAL A 201 -29.73 -73.29 -11.88
CA VAL A 201 -31.20 -73.24 -11.93
C VAL A 201 -31.73 -72.91 -13.32
N ILE A 202 -31.02 -72.09 -14.10
CA ILE A 202 -31.47 -71.69 -15.44
C ILE A 202 -30.94 -72.70 -16.48
N PRO A 203 -31.82 -73.43 -17.20
CA PRO A 203 -31.40 -74.35 -18.25
C PRO A 203 -30.57 -73.66 -19.33
N LEU A 204 -29.57 -74.37 -19.87
CA LEU A 204 -28.62 -73.79 -20.85
C LEU A 204 -29.33 -73.20 -22.09
N ARG A 205 -30.40 -73.85 -22.56
CA ARG A 205 -31.23 -73.36 -23.68
C ARG A 205 -31.78 -71.96 -23.40
N ASP A 206 -32.30 -71.74 -22.21
CA ASP A 206 -32.95 -70.50 -21.83
C ASP A 206 -31.91 -69.39 -21.59
N ARG A 207 -30.66 -69.75 -21.29
CA ARG A 207 -29.54 -68.79 -21.22
C ARG A 207 -29.19 -68.13 -22.55
N PHE A 208 -29.38 -68.85 -23.65
CA PHE A 208 -29.13 -68.37 -25.02
C PHE A 208 -30.38 -67.76 -25.69
N GLY A 209 -31.55 -67.87 -25.05
CA GLY A 209 -32.82 -67.41 -25.59
C GLY A 209 -32.93 -65.89 -25.62
N PHE A 210 -33.61 -65.36 -26.64
CA PHE A 210 -34.00 -63.96 -26.73
C PHE A 210 -35.42 -63.82 -26.17
N TYR A 211 -35.68 -62.70 -25.49
CA TYR A 211 -36.96 -62.45 -24.83
C TYR A 211 -37.60 -61.19 -25.39
N VAL A 212 -38.92 -61.19 -25.54
CA VAL A 212 -39.67 -60.04 -26.08
C VAL A 212 -40.67 -59.61 -25.03
N CYS A 213 -40.65 -58.34 -24.62
CA CYS A 213 -41.69 -57.80 -23.77
C CYS A 213 -42.79 -57.18 -24.63
N LYS A 214 -43.99 -57.75 -24.58
CA LYS A 214 -45.17 -57.18 -25.22
C LYS A 214 -45.81 -56.19 -24.25
N LYS A 215 -46.14 -54.96 -24.69
CA LYS A 215 -47.00 -54.04 -23.92
C LYS A 215 -48.38 -54.70 -23.77
N GLY A 216 -48.59 -55.41 -22.65
CA GLY A 216 -49.81 -56.18 -22.38
C GLY A 216 -49.56 -57.63 -21.92
N GLY A 217 -48.87 -57.81 -20.78
CA GLY A 217 -49.22 -58.82 -19.78
C GLY A 217 -48.92 -60.31 -20.00
N HIS A 218 -48.27 -60.76 -21.08
CA HIS A 218 -47.89 -62.17 -21.20
C HIS A 218 -46.54 -62.35 -21.91
N GLU A 219 -45.51 -62.79 -21.17
CA GLU A 219 -44.21 -63.21 -21.69
C GLU A 219 -44.36 -64.55 -22.44
N GLN A 220 -44.04 -64.57 -23.73
CA GLN A 220 -43.84 -65.81 -24.48
C GLN A 220 -42.36 -65.90 -24.86
N THR A 221 -41.69 -66.96 -24.42
CA THR A 221 -40.31 -67.27 -24.82
C THR A 221 -40.32 -67.77 -26.26
N TYR A 222 -39.85 -66.95 -27.21
CA TYR A 222 -39.68 -67.39 -28.59
C TYR A 222 -38.23 -67.83 -28.80
N THR A 223 -38.02 -69.14 -28.97
CA THR A 223 -36.77 -69.68 -29.52
C THR A 223 -36.74 -69.32 -31.01
N MET A 224 -36.26 -68.13 -31.34
CA MET A 224 -36.17 -67.66 -32.73
C MET A 224 -34.97 -68.33 -33.39
N PHE A 225 -35.14 -69.58 -33.87
CA PHE A 225 -34.44 -70.21 -35.00
C PHE A 225 -35.03 -71.59 -35.37
N GLU A 226 -36.36 -71.76 -35.29
CA GLU A 226 -37.02 -72.86 -36.01
C GLU A 226 -37.89 -72.31 -37.14
N ARG A 227 -37.48 -72.67 -38.36
CA ARG A 227 -38.12 -72.47 -39.67
C ARG A 227 -38.12 -71.05 -40.25
N LYS A 228 -37.13 -70.79 -41.11
CA LYS A 228 -37.38 -70.79 -42.56
C LYS A 228 -36.20 -71.46 -43.28
N ALA A 229 -36.39 -72.72 -43.64
CA ALA A 229 -35.70 -73.27 -44.79
C ALA A 229 -36.32 -72.61 -46.02
N GLU A 230 -35.62 -71.68 -46.64
CA GLU A 230 -35.77 -71.38 -48.07
C GLU A 230 -34.36 -71.37 -48.70
N PRO A 231 -34.22 -71.94 -49.90
CA PRO A 231 -32.94 -72.40 -50.42
C PRO A 231 -32.05 -71.26 -50.90
N PHE A 232 -30.75 -71.50 -50.76
CA PHE A 232 -29.69 -70.80 -51.46
C PHE A 232 -29.98 -70.73 -52.96
N TYR A 233 -29.93 -69.52 -53.51
CA TYR A 233 -29.38 -69.23 -54.83
C TYR A 233 -28.49 -68.00 -54.71
#